data_AF-A0A3N1H0Z7-F1
#
_entry.id   AF-A0A3N1H0Z7-F1
#
_cell.length_a   1.000
_cell.length_b   1.000
_cell.length_c   1.000
_cell.angle_alpha   90.00
_cell.angle_beta   90.00
_cell.angle_gamma   90.00
#
_symmetry.space_group_name_H-M   'P 1'
#
loop_
_entity.id
_entity.type
_entity.pdbx_description
1 polymer ?
#
loop_
_entity_poly.entity_id
_entity_poly.type
_entity_poly.pdbx_seq_one_letter_code
_entity_poly.pdbx_strand_id
1 'polypeptide(L)'
;MRTVRVDPADPVFAGHYPGFPILPGLFVLDHVRAALPGHRVIALDRAKFLRPVFPGDTLTVSTELTAEEDHVRCAAKVSTGAGAVAEFKLRLVAS
;
A
#
# COMPACT_ATOMS: atom_id res chain seq x y z
N MET A 1 -2.27 4.77 -11.68
CA MET A 1 -3.33 4.43 -10.71
C MET A 1 -3.66 2.96 -10.88
N ARG A 2 -3.64 2.17 -9.81
CA ARG A 2 -3.87 0.72 -9.82
C ARG A 2 -4.97 0.37 -8.82
N THR A 3 -5.88 -0.52 -9.20
CA THR A 3 -6.96 -0.99 -8.32
C THR A 3 -6.80 -2.48 -8.04
N VAL A 4 -7.04 -2.90 -6.78
CA VAL A 4 -6.97 -4.30 -6.36
C VAL A 4 -8.06 -4.60 -5.34
N ARG A 5 -8.78 -5.70 -5.55
CA ARG A 5 -9.74 -6.21 -4.58
C ARG A 5 -9.02 -7.11 -3.58
N VAL A 6 -9.23 -6.85 -2.30
CA VAL A 6 -8.73 -7.66 -1.20
C VAL A 6 -9.61 -8.91 -1.10
N ASP A 7 -9.02 -10.09 -1.21
CA ASP A 7 -9.76 -11.35 -1.16
C ASP A 7 -10.33 -11.56 0.25
N PRO A 8 -11.66 -11.58 0.44
CA PRO A 8 -12.23 -11.82 1.76
C PRO A 8 -11.95 -13.22 2.31
N ALA A 9 -11.54 -14.17 1.46
CA ALA A 9 -11.15 -15.52 1.86
C ALA A 9 -9.65 -15.65 2.18
N ASP A 10 -8.86 -14.56 2.11
CA ASP A 10 -7.44 -14.61 2.43
C ASP A 10 -7.22 -15.11 3.88
N PRO A 11 -6.40 -16.15 4.09
CA PRO A 11 -6.19 -16.74 5.41
C PRO A 11 -5.60 -15.76 6.43
N VAL A 12 -5.01 -14.64 5.99
CA VAL A 12 -4.52 -13.58 6.90
C VAL A 12 -5.60 -13.07 7.84
N PHE A 13 -6.85 -13.02 7.39
CA PHE A 13 -7.97 -12.49 8.17
C PHE A 13 -8.39 -13.38 9.33
N ALA A 14 -8.02 -14.67 9.30
CA ALA A 14 -8.24 -15.56 10.43
C ALA A 14 -7.38 -15.16 11.65
N GLY A 15 -6.19 -14.61 11.41
CA GLY A 15 -5.23 -14.23 12.45
C GLY A 15 -5.10 -12.73 12.71
N HIS A 16 -5.56 -11.87 11.79
CA HIS A 16 -5.37 -10.42 11.88
C HIS A 16 -6.70 -9.67 11.71
N TYR A 17 -7.51 -9.52 12.76
CA TYR A 17 -7.41 -10.16 14.07
C TYR A 17 -8.69 -10.96 14.36
N PRO A 18 -8.65 -12.02 15.20
CA PRO A 18 -9.87 -12.71 15.62
C PRO A 18 -10.90 -11.73 16.18
N GLY A 19 -12.12 -11.73 15.62
CA GLY A 19 -13.20 -10.80 15.98
C GLY A 19 -13.12 -9.40 15.37
N PHE A 20 -12.00 -9.03 14.72
CA PHE A 20 -11.82 -7.77 14.03
C PHE A 20 -10.87 -7.93 12.82
N PRO A 21 -11.32 -8.58 11.73
CA PRO A 21 -10.47 -8.89 10.59
C PRO A 21 -10.15 -7.61 9.79
N ILE A 22 -8.87 -7.28 9.67
CA ILE A 22 -8.37 -6.14 8.90
C ILE A 22 -7.08 -6.53 8.16
N LEU A 23 -6.82 -5.92 7.02
CA LEU A 23 -5.64 -6.23 6.24
C LEU A 23 -4.40 -5.66 6.96
N PRO A 24 -3.33 -6.45 7.18
CA PRO A 24 -2.09 -5.92 7.73
C PRO A 24 -1.53 -4.76 6.89
N GLY A 25 -0.96 -3.76 7.56
CA GLY A 25 -0.36 -2.61 6.89
C GLY A 25 0.76 -2.98 5.89
N LEU A 26 1.44 -4.11 6.11
CA LEU A 26 2.43 -4.66 5.18
C LEU A 26 1.82 -5.01 3.82
N PHE A 27 0.64 -5.64 3.77
CA PHE A 27 -0.01 -5.99 2.51
C PHE A 27 -0.54 -4.76 1.77
N VAL A 28 -0.93 -3.71 2.50
CA VAL A 28 -1.21 -2.40 1.87
C VAL A 28 0.05 -1.85 1.19
N LEU A 29 1.22 -1.93 1.84
CA LEU A 29 2.50 -1.55 1.24
C LEU A 29 2.89 -2.44 0.05
N ASP A 30 2.64 -3.75 0.09
CA ASP A 30 2.93 -4.64 -1.04
C ASP A 30 2.09 -4.29 -2.28
N HIS A 31 0.84 -3.84 -2.10
CA HIS A 31 0.07 -3.31 -3.22
C HIS A 31 0.61 -1.99 -3.77
N VAL A 32 1.24 -1.15 -2.92
CA VAL A 32 1.99 0.02 -3.38
C VAL A 32 3.22 -0.41 -4.18
N ARG A 33 3.98 -1.38 -3.71
CA ARG A 33 5.16 -1.92 -4.41
C ARG A 33 4.79 -2.51 -5.76
N ALA A 34 3.69 -3.26 -5.83
CA ALA A 34 3.17 -3.81 -7.09
C ALA A 34 2.72 -2.73 -8.10
N ALA A 35 2.49 -1.49 -7.66
CA ALA A 35 2.19 -0.35 -8.53
C ALA A 35 3.45 0.37 -9.04
N LEU A 36 4.65 -0.09 -8.66
CA LEU A 36 5.94 0.52 -8.99
C LEU A 36 6.84 -0.44 -9.80
N PRO A 37 6.40 -0.91 -10.99
CA PRO A 37 7.21 -1.81 -11.81
C PRO A 37 8.52 -1.15 -12.22
N GLY A 38 9.61 -1.93 -12.24
CA GLY A 38 10.94 -1.42 -12.58
C GLY A 38 11.63 -0.63 -11.46
N HIS A 39 11.03 -0.54 -10.27
CA HIS A 39 11.62 0.11 -9.12
C HIS A 39 11.72 -0.81 -7.91
N ARG A 40 12.85 -0.75 -7.22
CA ARG A 40 13.09 -1.44 -5.95
C ARG A 40 13.04 -0.43 -4.82
N VAL A 41 12.18 -0.69 -3.83
CA VAL A 41 12.14 0.11 -2.60
C VAL A 41 13.42 -0.12 -1.80
N ILE A 42 14.11 0.96 -1.45
CA ILE A 42 15.33 0.96 -0.62
C ILE A 42 15.11 1.60 0.75
N ALA A 43 14.07 2.42 0.91
CA ALA A 43 13.72 3.00 2.19
C ALA A 43 12.21 3.29 2.30
N LEU A 44 11.69 3.17 3.52
CA LEU A 44 10.37 3.64 3.92
C LEU A 44 10.56 4.84 4.86
N ASP A 45 10.41 6.05 4.33
CA ASP A 45 10.61 7.27 5.13
C ASP A 45 9.36 7.64 5.95
N ARG A 46 8.17 7.27 5.45
CA ARG A 46 6.90 7.46 6.17
C ARG A 46 5.88 6.40 5.79
N ALA A 47 5.20 5.86 6.79
CA ALA A 47 3.93 5.15 6.63
C ALA A 47 2.89 5.78 7.57
N LYS A 48 1.71 6.10 7.04
CA LYS A 48 0.57 6.57 7.83
C LYS A 48 -0.65 5.73 7.49
N PHE A 49 -1.18 5.03 8.48
CA PHE A 49 -2.41 4.24 8.36
C PHE A 49 -3.54 5.04 8.99
N LEU A 50 -4.53 5.41 8.18
CA LEU A 50 -5.62 6.30 8.55
C LEU A 50 -6.87 5.52 8.96
N ARG A 51 -7.14 4.41 8.26
CA ARG A 51 -8.32 3.56 8.44
C ARG A 51 -7.95 2.09 8.20
N PRO A 52 -8.63 1.15 8.87
CA PRO A 52 -8.50 -0.27 8.54
C PRO A 52 -9.00 -0.53 7.11
N VAL A 53 -8.43 -1.55 6.50
CA VAL A 53 -8.89 -2.13 5.25
C VAL A 53 -9.55 -3.46 5.60
N PHE A 54 -10.80 -3.66 5.20
CA PHE A 54 -11.58 -4.84 5.56
C PHE A 54 -11.56 -5.91 4.46
N PRO A 55 -11.86 -7.18 4.80
CA PRO A 55 -12.13 -8.23 3.82
C PRO A 55 -13.09 -7.77 2.73
N GLY A 56 -12.72 -7.93 1.45
CA GLY A 56 -13.55 -7.55 0.31
C GLY A 56 -13.44 -6.08 -0.13
N ASP A 57 -12.72 -5.23 0.61
CA ASP A 57 -12.44 -3.86 0.17
C ASP A 57 -11.72 -3.83 -1.17
N THR A 58 -11.98 -2.77 -1.93
CA THR A 58 -11.23 -2.48 -3.16
C THR A 58 -10.29 -1.31 -2.90
N LEU A 59 -8.99 -1.59 -2.92
CA LEU A 59 -7.94 -0.62 -2.77
C LEU A 59 -7.64 0.06 -4.10
N THR A 60 -7.54 1.38 -4.07
CA THR A 60 -7.02 2.22 -5.14
C THR A 60 -5.68 2.78 -4.70
N VAL A 61 -4.64 2.52 -5.48
CA VAL A 61 -3.27 2.96 -5.25
C VAL A 61 -2.91 4.02 -6.29
N SER A 62 -2.50 5.20 -5.83
CA SER A 62 -1.85 6.23 -6.65
C SER A 62 -0.41 6.45 -6.17
N THR A 63 0.48 6.71 -7.11
CA THR A 63 1.92 6.91 -6.86
C THR A 63 2.38 8.10 -7.67
N GLU A 64 3.11 9.00 -7.04
CA GLU A 64 3.79 10.13 -7.66
C GLU A 64 5.29 9.95 -7.48
N LEU A 65 6.03 9.91 -8.58
CA LEU A 65 7.47 9.69 -8.60
C LEU A 65 8.21 11.01 -8.84
N THR A 66 9.30 11.22 -8.12
CA THR A 66 10.20 12.37 -8.29
C THR A 66 11.63 11.89 -8.31
N ALA A 67 12.34 12.14 -9.41
CA ALA A 67 13.75 11.79 -9.52
C ALA A 67 14.60 12.75 -8.68
N GLU A 68 15.57 12.19 -7.94
CA GLU A 68 16.66 12.90 -7.30
C GLU A 68 17.99 12.37 -7.85
N GLU A 69 19.13 12.93 -7.43
CA GLU A 69 20.46 12.56 -7.97
C GLU A 69 20.75 11.05 -7.82
N ASP A 70 20.53 10.49 -6.63
CA ASP A 70 20.92 9.11 -6.31
C ASP A 70 19.75 8.12 -6.20
N HIS A 71 18.50 8.60 -6.20
CA HIS A 71 17.32 7.77 -5.97
C HIS A 71 16.05 8.43 -6.49
N VAL A 72 14.93 7.71 -6.43
CA VAL A 72 13.60 8.23 -6.76
C VAL A 72 12.77 8.29 -5.49
N ARG A 73 12.16 9.44 -5.20
CA ARG A 73 11.12 9.54 -4.16
C ARG A 73 9.78 9.12 -4.72
N CYS A 74 9.01 8.40 -3.92
CA CYS A 74 7.64 8.03 -4.23
C CYS A 74 6.72 8.47 -3.10
N ALA A 75 5.75 9.33 -3.42
CA ALA A 75 4.59 9.58 -2.58
C ALA A 75 3.44 8.70 -3.06
N ALA A 76 3.01 7.75 -2.22
CA ALA A 76 1.89 6.87 -2.53
C ALA A 76 0.69 7.16 -1.62
N LYS A 77 -0.51 7.17 -2.20
CA LYS A 77 -1.78 7.27 -1.48
C LYS A 77 -2.61 6.04 -1.78
N VAL A 78 -3.23 5.49 -0.75
CA VAL A 78 -4.13 4.33 -0.85
C VAL A 78 -5.49 4.72 -0.29
N SER A 79 -6.55 4.40 -1.03
CA SER A 79 -7.94 4.63 -0.63
C SER A 79 -8.82 3.43 -0.94
N THR A 80 -9.99 3.38 -0.31
CA THR A 80 -11.14 2.55 -0.70
C THR A 80 -12.32 3.45 -1.09
N GLY A 81 -13.46 2.85 -1.44
CA GLY A 81 -14.71 3.60 -1.61
C GLY A 81 -15.14 4.39 -0.36
N ALA A 82 -14.68 3.99 0.82
CA ALA A 82 -14.94 4.69 2.09
C ALA A 82 -13.96 5.85 2.38
N GLY A 83 -12.95 6.06 1.53
CA GLY A 83 -12.00 7.16 1.61
C GLY A 83 -10.54 6.71 1.80
N ALA A 84 -9.67 7.66 2.17
CA ALA A 84 -8.25 7.40 2.36
C ALA A 84 -7.99 6.38 3.48
N VAL A 85 -7.11 5.41 3.21
CA VAL A 85 -6.72 4.34 4.14
C VAL A 85 -5.26 4.39 4.54
N ALA A 86 -4.35 4.75 3.62
CA ALA A 86 -2.93 4.85 3.95
C ALA A 86 -2.17 5.84 3.04
N GLU A 87 -1.06 6.36 3.55
CA GLU A 87 -0.10 7.17 2.82
C GLU A 87 1.33 6.65 3.07
N PHE A 88 2.15 6.60 2.02
CA PHE A 88 3.54 6.18 2.10
C PHE A 88 4.46 7.20 1.44
N LYS A 89 5.64 7.39 2.02
CA LYS A 89 6.79 8.03 1.36
C LYS A 89 7.93 7.03 1.31
N LEU A 90 8.36 6.69 0.11
CA LEU A 90 9.37 5.68 -0.17
C LEU A 90 10.54 6.31 -0.91
N ARG A 91 11.72 5.71 -0.74
CA ARG A 91 12.87 5.88 -1.64
C ARG A 91 13.07 4.63 -2.45
N LEU A 92 13.29 4.80 -3.74
CA LEU A 92 13.39 3.75 -4.74
C LEU A 92 14.68 3.88 -5.54
N VAL A 93 15.14 2.78 -6.12
CA VAL A 93 16.14 2.75 -7.19
C VAL A 93 15.57 1.99 -8.39
N ALA A 94 16.13 2.16 -9.58
CA ALA A 94 15.81 1.29 -10.71
C ALA A 94 16.15 -0.18 -10.35
N SER A 95 15.27 -1.11 -10.74
CA SER A 95 15.48 -2.55 -10.55
C SER A 95 16.41 -3.15 -11.60
#